data_AF-A0A920L663-F1
#
_entry.id   AF-A0A920L663-F1
#
_cell.length_a   1.000
_cell.length_b   1.000
_cell.length_c   1.000
_cell.angle_alpha   90.00
_cell.angle_beta   90.00
_cell.angle_gamma   90.00
#
_symmetry.space_group_name_H-M   'P 1'
#
loop_
_entity.id
_entity.type
_entity.pdbx_description
1 polymer ?
#
loop_
_entity_poly.entity_id
_entity_poly.type
_entity_poly.pdbx_seq_one_letter_code
_entity_poly.pdbx_strand_id
1 'polypeptide(L)' 'MEGALASVVSGLSSCPVISVPTSIGYGSSYDGLAALLGMLNSCSPGIGVVNIDNGFGAGYPSMLYCKNIYSPSVVTSIF' A
#
# COMPACT_ATOMS: atom_id res chain seq x y z
N MET A 1 5.08 13.25 -3.07
CA MET A 1 4.33 12.49 -4.11
C MET A 1 4.03 11.06 -3.60
N GLU A 2 4.27 10.80 -2.32
CA GLU A 2 4.29 9.51 -1.63
C GLU A 2 3.03 8.65 -1.75
N GLY A 3 1.84 9.22 -1.97
CA GLY A 3 0.61 8.44 -2.15
C GLY A 3 0.30 8.00 -3.59
N ALA A 4 0.93 8.62 -4.60
CA ALA A 4 0.59 8.38 -6.00
C ALA A 4 1.08 7.01 -6.49
N LEU A 5 2.19 6.52 -5.93
CA LEU A 5 2.82 5.28 -6.37
C LEU A 5 1.94 4.05 -6.12
N ALA A 6 1.22 4.00 -4.99
CA ALA A 6 0.28 2.92 -4.70
C ALA A 6 -0.77 2.78 -5.82
N SER A 7 -1.30 3.91 -6.31
CA SER A 7 -2.26 3.98 -7.42
C SER A 7 -1.69 3.51 -8.76
N VAL A 8 -0.42 3.80 -9.02
CA VAL A 8 0.25 3.39 -10.26
C VAL A 8 0.53 1.89 -10.24
N VAL A 9 1.06 1.38 -9.11
CA VAL A 9 1.39 -0.03 -8.95
C VAL A 9 0.13 -0.89 -9.06
N SER A 10 -1.00 -0.47 -8.48
CA SER A 10 -2.27 -1.19 -8.62
C SER A 10 -2.87 -1.14 -10.02
N GLY A 11 -2.58 -0.10 -10.80
CA GLY A 11 -2.99 -0.01 -12.20
C GLY A 11 -2.16 -0.90 -13.13
N LEU A 12 -0.92 -1.21 -12.75
CA LEU A 12 0.02 -2.04 -13.52
C LEU A 12 0.07 -3.50 -13.06
N SER A 13 -0.35 -3.76 -11.82
CA SER A 13 -0.37 -5.08 -11.21
C SER A 13 -1.71 -5.75 -11.46
N SER A 14 -1.68 -7.00 -11.93
CA SER A 14 -2.86 -7.87 -12.02
C SER A 14 -3.33 -8.41 -10.67
N CYS A 15 -2.72 -7.93 -9.58
CA CYS A 15 -2.78 -8.51 -8.26
C CYS A 15 -2.97 -7.43 -7.19
N PRO A 16 -3.61 -7.77 -6.06
CA PRO A 16 -3.94 -6.78 -5.03
C PRO A 16 -2.68 -6.14 -4.46
N VAL A 17 -2.77 -4.84 -4.19
CA VAL A 17 -1.68 -4.02 -3.66
C VAL A 17 -2.00 -3.67 -2.22
N ILE A 18 -1.09 -3.99 -1.30
CA ILE A 18 -1.21 -3.57 0.10
C ILE A 18 -0.18 -2.47 0.34
N SER A 19 -0.66 -1.28 0.64
CA SER A 19 0.15 -0.07 0.74
C SER A 19 0.35 0.35 2.19
N VAL A 20 1.60 0.54 2.59
CA VAL A 20 2.00 1.00 3.93
C VAL A 20 2.48 2.44 3.83
N PRO A 21 1.72 3.42 4.34
CA PRO A 21 2.20 4.79 4.42
C PRO A 21 3.35 4.87 5.41
N THR A 22 4.42 5.57 5.08
CA THR A 22 5.55 5.77 6.00
C THR A 22 5.46 7.09 6.74
N SER A 23 5.91 7.13 8.01
CA SER A 23 6.00 8.39 8.77
C SER A 23 7.12 9.30 8.26
N ILE A 24 8.13 8.68 7.65
CA ILE A 24 9.32 9.28 7.07
C ILE A 24 9.20 9.36 5.55
N GLY A 25 9.07 10.58 5.02
CA GLY A 25 9.01 10.80 3.57
C GLY A 25 9.63 12.13 3.16
N TYR A 26 9.72 12.38 1.86
CA TYR A 26 10.32 13.61 1.35
C TYR A 26 9.40 14.83 1.58
N GLY A 27 9.83 15.78 2.41
CA GLY A 27 9.17 17.08 2.59
C GLY A 27 8.02 17.07 3.61
N SER A 28 6.88 17.68 3.26
CA SER A 28 5.70 17.91 4.13
C SER A 28 4.92 16.64 4.47
N SER A 29 5.58 15.62 4.99
CA SER A 29 4.97 14.32 5.28
C SER A 29 4.03 14.34 6.49
N TYR A 30 4.16 15.34 7.37
CA TYR A 30 3.36 15.47 8.61
C TYR A 30 3.21 14.12 9.33
N ASP A 31 4.35 13.49 9.68
CA ASP A 31 4.39 12.18 10.35
C ASP A 31 3.69 11.05 9.56
N GLY A 32 3.67 11.16 8.23
CA GLY A 32 3.06 10.19 7.32
C GLY A 32 1.59 10.46 6.98
N LEU A 33 0.97 11.50 7.53
CA LEU A 33 -0.42 11.88 7.21
C LEU A 33 -0.59 12.23 5.73
N ALA A 34 0.41 12.88 5.12
CA ALA A 34 0.34 13.22 3.70
C ALA A 34 0.37 11.95 2.81
N ALA A 35 1.16 10.93 3.19
CA ALA A 35 1.21 9.65 2.50
C ALA A 35 -0.10 8.88 2.69
N LEU A 36 -0.60 8.78 3.94
CA LEU A 36 -1.84 8.09 4.26
C LEU A 36 -3.05 8.68 3.53
N LEU A 37 -3.23 10.00 3.57
CA LEU A 37 -4.32 10.67 2.85
C LEU A 37 -4.17 10.55 1.34
N GLY A 38 -2.93 10.56 0.82
CA GLY A 38 -2.67 10.36 -0.60
C GLY A 38 -3.04 8.95 -1.08
N MET A 39 -2.70 7.91 -0.30
CA MET A 39 -3.03 6.52 -0.63
C MET A 39 -4.52 6.22 -0.48
N LEU A 40 -5.17 6.77 0.55
CA LEU A 40 -6.63 6.60 0.76
C LEU A 40 -7.48 7.31 -0.30
N ASN A 41 -6.98 8.42 -0.85
CA ASN A 41 -7.65 9.10 -1.96
C ASN A 41 -7.41 8.43 -3.32
N SER A 42 -6.75 7.25 -3.37
CA SER A 42 -6.62 6.51 -4.62
C SER A 42 -7.96 6.00 -5.11
N CYS A 43 -8.24 6.23 -6.40
CA CYS A 43 -9.38 5.62 -7.09
C CYS A 43 -9.02 4.28 -7.75
N SER A 44 -7.79 3.79 -7.61
CA SER A 44 -7.41 2.53 -8.25
C SER A 44 -7.99 1.34 -7.49
N PRO A 45 -8.66 0.40 -8.18
CA PRO A 45 -9.19 -0.79 -7.53
C PRO A 45 -8.06 -1.69 -7.02
N GLY A 46 -8.36 -2.46 -5.96
CA GLY A 46 -7.45 -3.48 -5.44
C GLY A 46 -6.33 -2.98 -4.52
N ILE A 47 -6.41 -1.75 -4.03
CA ILE A 47 -5.52 -1.22 -2.99
C ILE A 47 -6.12 -1.45 -1.60
N GLY A 48 -5.31 -1.97 -0.68
CA GLY A 48 -5.57 -1.95 0.76
C GLY A 48 -4.54 -1.08 1.48
N VAL A 49 -4.98 -0.02 2.14
CA VAL A 49 -4.09 0.86 2.93
C VAL A 49 -4.07 0.40 4.39
N VAL A 50 -2.88 0.34 5.00
CA VAL A 50 -2.71 0.04 6.43
C VAL A 50 -2.29 1.29 7.21
N ASN A 51 -2.18 1.16 8.54
CA ASN A 51 -1.66 2.22 9.39
C ASN A 51 -0.23 2.65 8.99
N ILE A 52 0.10 3.90 9.36
CA ILE A 52 1.44 4.47 9.20
C ILE A 52 2.48 3.56 9.86
N ASP A 53 3.55 3.25 9.11
CA ASP A 53 4.65 2.35 9.46
C ASP A 53 4.24 0.92 9.84
N ASN A 54 2.98 0.52 9.61
CA ASN A 54 2.49 -0.80 10.00
C ASN A 54 2.84 -1.88 8.96
N GLY A 55 4.14 -2.13 8.78
CA GLY A 55 4.64 -3.16 7.86
C GLY A 55 4.16 -4.57 8.20
N PHE A 56 4.00 -4.88 9.49
CA PHE A 56 3.43 -6.17 9.92
C PHE A 56 1.97 -6.31 9.48
N GLY A 57 1.18 -5.26 9.69
CA GLY A 57 -0.22 -5.19 9.27
C GLY A 57 -0.41 -5.31 7.76
N ALA A 58 0.62 -5.08 6.95
CA ALA A 58 0.60 -5.36 5.53
C ALA A 58 1.10 -6.76 5.15
N GLY A 59 2.16 -7.25 5.80
CA GLY A 59 2.74 -8.56 5.51
C GLY A 59 1.81 -9.73 5.84
N TYR A 60 1.11 -9.66 6.97
CA TYR A 60 0.19 -10.73 7.39
C TYR A 60 -0.99 -10.95 6.42
N PRO A 61 -1.77 -9.92 6.03
CA PRO A 61 -2.84 -10.11 5.04
C PRO A 61 -2.29 -10.47 3.65
N SER A 62 -1.10 -9.99 3.28
CA SER A 62 -0.45 -10.41 2.03
C SER A 62 -0.20 -11.92 2.00
N MET A 63 0.32 -12.48 3.11
CA MET A 63 0.54 -13.91 3.26
C MET A 63 -0.77 -14.70 3.29
N LEU A 64 -1.81 -14.20 3.95
CA LEU A 64 -3.14 -14.83 3.93
C LEU A 64 -3.72 -14.91 2.51
N TYR A 65 -3.57 -13.85 1.72
CA TYR A 65 -3.99 -13.84 0.32
C TYR A 65 -3.22 -14.88 -0.50
N CYS A 66 -1.89 -14.92 -0.34
CA CYS A 66 -1.04 -15.89 -1.03
C CYS A 66 -1.34 -17.34 -0.64
N LYS A 67 -1.90 -17.57 0.56
CA LYS A 67 -2.28 -18.90 1.05
C LYS A 67 -3.67 -19.35 0.59
N ASN A 68 -4.61 -18.43 0.42
CA ASN A 68 -5.98 -18.75 0.00
C ASN A 68 -6.16 -18.79 -1.53
N ILE A 69 -5.27 -18.19 -2.32
CA ILE A 69 -5.41 -18.08 -3.77
C ILE A 69 -4.20 -18.71 -4.48
N TYR A 70 -4.45 -19.64 -5.40
CA TYR A 70 -3.47 -20.43 -6.17
C TYR A 70 -2.70 -19.62 -7.25
N SER A 71 -2.43 -18.33 -7.02
CA SER A 71 -1.67 -17.47 -7.93
C SER A 71 -0.83 -16.44 -7.14
N PRO A 72 0.51 -16.50 -7.23
CA PRO A 72 1.42 -16.01 -6.19
C PRO A 72 1.84 -14.56 -6.40
N SER A 73 0.90 -13.62 -6.37
CA SER A 73 1.25 -12.22 -6.56
C SER A 73 0.39 -11.34 -5.66
N VAL A 74 0.92 -10.93 -4.52
CA VAL A 74 0.40 -9.79 -3.76
C VAL A 74 1.53 -8.79 -3.71
N VAL A 75 1.28 -7.55 -4.10
CA VAL A 75 2.33 -6.53 -4.14
C VAL A 75 2.24 -5.70 -2.87
N THR A 76 3.15 -5.94 -1.94
CA THR A 76 3.29 -5.10 -0.75
C THR A 76 4.16 -3.89 -1.10
N SER A 77 3.58 -2.70 -1.07
CA SER A 77 4.25 -1.45 -1.41
C SER A 77 4.41 -0.62 -0.13
N ILE A 78 5.64 -0.45 0.35
CA ILE A 78 5.97 0.34 1.54
C ILE A 78 6.49 1.69 1.03
N PHE A 79 5.67 2.74 1.10
CA PHE A 79 6.03 4.08 0.63
C PHE A 79 5.49 5.17 1.53
#